data_AF-A0A349QXD3-F1
#
_entry.id   AF-A0A349QXD3-F1
#
_cell.length_a   1.000
_cell.length_b   1.000
_cell.length_c   1.000
_cell.angle_alpha   90.00
_cell.angle_beta   90.00
_cell.angle_gamma   90.00
#
_symmetry.space_group_name_H-M   'P 1'
#
loop_
_entity.id
_entity.type
_entity.pdbx_description
1 polymer ?
#
loop_
_entity_poly.entity_id
_entity_poly.type
_entity_poly.pdbx_seq_one_letter_code
_entity_poly.pdbx_strand_id
1 'polypeptide(L)'
;AVAAGVRRIEAITGTRSAAVIREHFELVHHLKELMNNPKDFVSALGKIIDENGALKKEVEKSITEKSLALKSDLEAKIQQVGEINFLSTIVDLPSAEAVKTLAYAVKGAVNNLFLVIGAEFDGKPSLTVVISDELAKEKGLNASNIVRDLAKDIQGGGGGQPFFATAGGKNPAGLKVAIERAIDFLK
;
A
#
# COMPACT_ATOMS: atom_id res chain seq x y z
N ALA A 1 -19.27 31.10 -14.48
CA ALA A 1 -18.92 30.61 -15.84
C ALA A 1 -19.00 31.78 -16.82
N VAL A 2 -18.00 31.95 -17.70
CA VAL A 2 -18.01 32.98 -18.76
C VAL A 2 -18.69 32.35 -20.00
N ALA A 3 -19.67 33.03 -20.59
CA ALA A 3 -20.45 32.54 -21.72
C ALA A 3 -19.60 32.41 -23.01
N ALA A 4 -20.01 31.50 -23.91
CA ALA A 4 -19.36 31.32 -25.22
C ALA A 4 -19.35 32.62 -26.02
N GLY A 5 -18.19 33.02 -26.54
CA GLY A 5 -18.00 34.26 -27.31
C GLY A 5 -17.57 35.49 -26.51
N VAL A 6 -17.50 35.43 -25.18
CA VAL A 6 -17.05 36.55 -24.33
C VAL A 6 -15.60 36.34 -23.87
N ARG A 7 -14.73 37.34 -24.09
CA ARG A 7 -13.38 37.38 -23.52
C ARG A 7 -13.36 38.28 -22.29
N ARG A 8 -12.94 37.73 -21.15
CA ARG A 8 -12.66 38.52 -19.95
C ARG A 8 -11.21 38.96 -19.97
N ILE A 9 -11.00 40.27 -19.82
CA ILE A 9 -9.67 40.86 -19.62
C ILE A 9 -9.65 41.42 -18.20
N GLU A 10 -8.67 40.99 -17.41
CA GLU A 10 -8.43 41.49 -16.07
C GLU A 10 -7.15 42.34 -16.11
N ALA A 11 -7.23 43.55 -15.58
CA ALA A 11 -6.12 44.50 -15.61
C ALA A 11 -5.90 45.09 -14.22
N ILE A 12 -4.63 45.16 -13.82
CA ILE A 12 -4.18 45.79 -12.58
C ILE A 12 -3.32 46.98 -12.98
N THR A 13 -3.65 48.18 -12.49
CA THR A 13 -3.01 49.43 -12.88
C THR A 13 -2.48 50.21 -11.67
N GLY A 14 -1.73 51.28 -11.93
CA GLY A 14 -1.19 52.16 -10.90
C GLY A 14 -0.15 51.47 -10.00
N THR A 15 0.00 51.93 -8.77
CA THR A 15 1.02 51.42 -7.84
C THR A 15 0.83 49.95 -7.48
N ARG A 16 -0.41 49.44 -7.56
CA ARG A 16 -0.71 48.03 -7.30
C ARG A 16 -0.11 47.11 -8.36
N SER A 17 0.03 47.55 -9.61
CA SER A 17 0.63 46.70 -10.66
C SER A 17 2.09 46.37 -10.36
N ALA A 18 2.86 47.35 -9.87
CA ALA A 18 4.25 47.16 -9.47
C ALA A 18 4.37 46.20 -8.27
N ALA A 19 3.45 46.28 -7.30
CA ALA A 19 3.44 45.37 -6.16
C ALA A 19 3.20 43.91 -6.60
N VAL A 20 2.25 43.67 -7.51
CA VAL A 20 1.94 42.34 -8.03
C VAL A 20 3.10 41.78 -8.85
N ILE A 21 3.75 42.61 -9.68
CA ILE A 21 4.94 42.19 -10.44
C ILE A 21 6.07 41.79 -9.48
N ARG A 22 6.31 42.57 -8.43
CA ARG A 22 7.30 42.23 -7.41
C ARG A 22 6.97 40.91 -6.73
N GLU A 23 5.72 40.68 -6.33
CA GLU A 23 5.26 39.41 -5.75
C GLU A 23 5.56 38.21 -6.67
N HIS A 24 5.33 38.34 -7.98
CA HIS A 24 5.68 37.29 -8.94
C HIS A 24 7.19 37.07 -9.07
N PHE A 25 8.00 38.14 -9.06
CA PHE A 25 9.45 37.98 -9.08
C PHE A 25 9.98 37.29 -7.83
N GLU A 26 9.48 37.67 -6.64
CA GLU A 26 9.83 37.01 -5.38
C GLU A 26 9.42 35.54 -5.41
N LEU A 27 8.23 35.20 -5.90
CA LEU A 27 7.79 33.81 -6.04
C LEU A 27 8.75 33.01 -6.94
N VAL A 28 9.10 33.53 -8.11
CA VAL A 28 10.04 32.87 -9.03
C VAL A 28 11.44 32.77 -8.42
N HIS A 29 11.87 33.78 -7.67
CA HIS A 29 13.16 33.76 -6.98
C HIS A 29 13.21 32.65 -5.93
N HIS A 30 12.23 32.58 -5.04
CA HIS A 30 12.13 31.50 -4.05
C HIS A 30 12.09 30.11 -4.70
N LEU A 31 11.34 29.94 -5.80
CA LEU A 31 11.29 28.66 -6.52
C LEU A 31 12.66 28.27 -7.09
N LYS A 32 13.44 29.24 -7.59
CA LYS A 32 14.82 28.99 -8.04
C LYS A 32 15.73 28.63 -6.88
N GLU A 33 15.61 29.30 -5.74
CA GLU A 33 16.41 29.02 -4.54
C GLU A 33 16.18 27.59 -4.03
N LEU A 34 14.93 27.12 -3.99
CA LEU A 34 14.60 25.73 -3.65
C LEU A 34 15.30 24.69 -4.53
N MET A 35 15.68 25.09 -5.74
CA MET A 35 16.37 24.25 -6.73
C MET A 35 17.87 24.57 -6.85
N ASN A 36 18.46 25.25 -5.87
CA ASN A 36 19.86 25.70 -5.88
C ASN A 36 20.21 26.62 -7.06
N ASN A 37 19.29 27.51 -7.44
CA ASN A 37 19.47 28.57 -8.43
C ASN A 37 20.01 28.07 -9.79
N PRO A 38 19.28 27.19 -10.49
CA PRO A 38 19.71 26.69 -11.79
C PRO A 38 19.71 27.82 -12.83
N LYS A 39 20.70 27.78 -13.74
CA LYS A 39 20.79 28.75 -14.86
C LYS A 39 19.55 28.71 -15.77
N ASP A 40 19.04 27.50 -16.02
CA ASP A 40 17.79 27.26 -16.74
C ASP A 40 16.78 26.58 -15.81
N PHE A 41 15.89 27.38 -15.23
CA PHE A 41 14.88 26.92 -14.29
C PHE A 41 13.84 26.00 -14.93
N VAL A 42 13.40 26.31 -16.15
CA VAL A 42 12.34 25.54 -16.81
C VAL A 42 12.84 24.16 -17.19
N SER A 43 14.05 24.07 -17.75
CA SER A 43 14.67 22.78 -18.07
C SER A 43 14.95 21.96 -16.81
N ALA A 44 15.48 22.58 -15.75
CA ALA A 44 15.74 21.89 -14.48
C ALA A 44 14.46 21.34 -13.85
N LEU A 45 13.37 22.11 -13.85
CA LEU A 45 12.07 21.67 -13.35
C LEU A 45 11.51 20.51 -14.19
N GLY A 46 11.61 20.60 -15.51
CA GLY A 46 11.21 19.52 -16.41
C GLY A 46 11.93 18.20 -16.11
N LYS A 47 13.25 18.25 -15.93
CA LYS A 47 14.05 17.07 -15.55
C LYS A 47 13.59 16.45 -14.24
N ILE A 48 13.33 17.26 -13.21
CA ILE A 48 12.85 16.74 -11.92
C ILE A 48 11.49 16.07 -12.07
N ILE A 49 10.59 16.63 -12.87
CA ILE A 49 9.27 16.02 -13.14
C ILE A 49 9.44 14.67 -13.84
N ASP A 50 10.29 14.61 -14.86
CA ASP A 50 10.57 13.39 -15.62
C ASP A 50 11.25 12.31 -14.75
N GLU A 51 12.26 12.70 -13.98
CA GLU A 51 12.98 11.82 -13.04
C GLU A 51 12.04 11.29 -11.95
N ASN A 52 11.16 12.13 -11.40
CA ASN A 52 10.16 11.69 -10.42
C ASN A 52 9.19 10.67 -11.04
N GLY A 53 8.77 10.89 -12.29
CA GLY A 53 7.96 9.93 -13.05
C GLY A 53 8.68 8.61 -13.30
N ALA A 54 9.97 8.64 -13.66
CA ALA A 54 10.79 7.46 -13.87
C ALA A 54 11.01 6.68 -12.56
N LEU A 55 11.37 7.37 -11.47
CA LEU A 55 11.57 6.77 -10.15
C LEU A 55 10.31 6.10 -9.63
N LYS A 56 9.13 6.71 -9.82
CA LYS A 56 7.84 6.07 -9.46
C LYS A 56 7.64 4.73 -10.17
N LYS A 57 7.91 4.68 -11.48
CA LYS A 57 7.81 3.43 -12.26
C LYS A 57 8.83 2.39 -11.82
N GLU A 58 10.06 2.81 -11.51
CA GLU A 58 11.11 1.92 -11.02
C GLU A 58 10.75 1.32 -9.65
N VAL A 59 10.18 2.13 -8.76
CA VAL A 59 9.65 1.67 -7.46
C VAL A 59 8.54 0.64 -7.67
N GLU A 60 7.55 0.92 -8.51
CA GLU A 60 6.46 -0.03 -8.81
C GLU A 60 6.98 -1.36 -9.38
N LYS A 61 7.96 -1.28 -10.29
CA LYS A 61 8.62 -2.47 -10.84
C LYS A 61 9.34 -3.27 -9.76
N SER A 62 10.13 -2.61 -8.91
CA SER A 62 10.86 -3.26 -7.81
C SER A 62 9.91 -3.94 -6.81
N ILE A 63 8.78 -3.31 -6.50
CA ILE A 63 7.74 -3.89 -5.64
C ILE A 63 7.17 -5.16 -6.28
N THR A 64 6.92 -5.14 -7.58
CA THR A 64 6.39 -6.29 -8.33
C THR A 64 7.40 -7.44 -8.32
N GLU A 65 8.67 -7.16 -8.60
CA GLU A 65 9.75 -8.17 -8.59
C GLU A 65 9.93 -8.78 -7.19
N LYS A 66 9.94 -7.97 -6.13
CA LYS A 66 9.97 -8.46 -4.74
C LYS A 66 8.77 -9.33 -4.41
N SER A 67 7.58 -8.95 -4.85
CA SER A 67 6.36 -9.73 -4.63
C SER A 67 6.43 -11.09 -5.32
N LEU A 68 6.99 -11.16 -6.53
CA LEU A 68 7.19 -12.42 -7.25
C LEU A 68 8.21 -13.34 -6.55
N ALA A 69 9.32 -12.79 -6.08
CA ALA A 69 10.32 -13.54 -5.33
C ALA A 69 9.72 -14.11 -4.03
N LEU A 70 9.01 -13.26 -3.27
CA LEU A 70 8.31 -13.68 -2.06
C LEU A 70 7.28 -14.76 -2.34
N LYS A 71 6.55 -14.70 -3.47
CA LYS A 71 5.57 -15.73 -3.83
C LYS A 71 6.22 -17.13 -3.87
N SER A 72 7.34 -17.28 -4.57
CA SER A 72 8.05 -18.56 -4.66
C SER A 72 8.57 -19.04 -3.31
N ASP A 73 9.08 -18.13 -2.47
CA ASP A 73 9.53 -18.46 -1.12
C ASP A 73 8.38 -18.89 -0.21
N LEU A 74 7.21 -18.27 -0.37
CA LEU A 74 6.01 -18.60 0.39
C LEU A 74 5.46 -19.95 -0.01
N GLU A 75 5.39 -20.27 -1.31
CA GLU A 75 4.98 -21.59 -1.82
C GLU A 75 5.83 -22.71 -1.23
N ALA A 76 7.14 -22.50 -1.09
CA ALA A 76 8.06 -23.48 -0.48
C ALA A 76 7.86 -23.68 1.03
N LYS A 77 7.25 -22.71 1.73
CA LYS A 77 7.02 -22.74 3.19
C LYS A 77 5.63 -23.23 3.58
N ILE A 78 4.78 -23.55 2.60
CA ILE A 78 3.42 -24.04 2.86
C ILE A 78 3.50 -25.37 3.60
N GLN A 79 2.76 -25.45 4.70
CA GLN A 79 2.63 -26.64 5.52
C GLN A 79 1.27 -27.27 5.29
N GLN A 80 1.21 -28.60 5.23
CA GLN A 80 -0.05 -29.30 5.09
C GLN A 80 -0.61 -29.67 6.48
N VAL A 81 -1.80 -29.16 6.79
CA VAL A 81 -2.55 -29.48 8.02
C VAL A 81 -3.83 -30.24 7.61
N GLY A 82 -3.74 -31.56 7.61
CA GLY A 82 -4.78 -32.43 7.05
C GLY A 82 -4.93 -32.24 5.54
N GLU A 83 -6.10 -31.75 5.11
CA GLU A 83 -6.40 -31.44 3.69
C GLU A 83 -6.21 -29.95 3.34
N ILE A 84 -5.75 -29.15 4.31
CA ILE A 84 -5.60 -27.69 4.19
C ILE A 84 -4.13 -27.36 4.01
N ASN A 85 -3.84 -26.56 2.99
CA ASN A 85 -2.55 -25.91 2.81
C ASN A 85 -2.51 -24.66 3.70
N PHE A 86 -1.62 -24.64 4.68
CA PHE A 86 -1.51 -23.59 5.67
C PHE A 86 -0.19 -22.82 5.52
N LEU A 87 -0.26 -21.50 5.64
CA LEU A 87 0.91 -20.66 5.78
C LEU A 87 0.60 -19.45 6.65
N SER A 88 1.45 -19.20 7.64
CA SER A 88 1.46 -17.93 8.37
C SER A 88 2.87 -17.34 8.36
N THR A 89 3.00 -16.07 8.00
CA THR A 89 4.31 -15.42 7.90
C THR A 89 4.21 -13.91 8.11
N ILE A 90 5.34 -13.29 8.41
CA ILE A 90 5.51 -11.83 8.33
C ILE A 90 6.26 -11.51 7.03
N VAL A 91 5.82 -10.50 6.29
CA VAL A 91 6.47 -10.02 5.07
C VAL A 91 6.85 -8.56 5.22
N ASP A 92 7.94 -8.19 4.55
CA ASP A 92 8.38 -6.81 4.42
C ASP A 92 7.98 -6.30 3.02
N LEU A 93 6.82 -5.66 2.95
CA LEU A 93 6.30 -5.03 1.75
C LEU A 93 5.91 -3.58 2.07
N PRO A 94 5.97 -2.65 1.10
CA PRO A 94 5.81 -1.23 1.39
C PRO A 94 4.35 -0.77 1.51
N SER A 95 3.38 -1.60 1.13
CA SER A 95 1.96 -1.22 1.19
C SER A 95 1.02 -2.40 1.39
N ALA A 96 -0.16 -2.11 1.93
CA ALA A 96 -1.24 -3.08 2.09
C ALA A 96 -1.72 -3.63 0.74
N GLU A 97 -1.68 -2.82 -0.33
CA GLU A 97 -2.04 -3.28 -1.68
C GLU A 97 -1.02 -4.30 -2.20
N ALA A 98 0.28 -4.10 -1.98
CA ALA A 98 1.30 -5.09 -2.36
C ALA A 98 1.11 -6.41 -1.61
N VAL A 99 0.81 -6.36 -0.30
CA VAL A 99 0.49 -7.56 0.49
C VAL A 99 -0.75 -8.26 -0.06
N LYS A 100 -1.79 -7.51 -0.41
CA LYS A 100 -3.01 -8.04 -1.01
C LYS A 100 -2.72 -8.72 -2.34
N THR A 101 -1.98 -8.07 -3.25
CA THR A 101 -1.58 -8.67 -4.53
C THR A 101 -0.82 -9.97 -4.34
N LEU A 102 0.15 -10.00 -3.41
CA LEU A 102 0.88 -11.22 -3.06
C LEU A 102 -0.07 -12.32 -2.54
N ALA A 103 -0.97 -11.98 -1.62
CA ALA A 103 -1.88 -12.94 -1.02
C ALA A 103 -2.84 -13.56 -2.06
N TYR A 104 -3.37 -12.75 -2.99
CA TYR A 104 -4.18 -13.26 -4.11
C TYR A 104 -3.36 -14.11 -5.08
N ALA A 105 -2.10 -13.75 -5.34
CA ALA A 105 -1.23 -14.52 -6.21
C ALA A 105 -0.90 -15.91 -5.66
N VAL A 106 -0.73 -16.04 -4.33
CA VAL A 106 -0.55 -17.34 -3.66
C VAL A 106 -1.87 -18.12 -3.63
N LYS A 107 -3.00 -17.47 -3.30
CA LYS A 107 -4.34 -18.09 -3.36
C LYS A 107 -4.67 -18.66 -4.73
N GLY A 108 -4.27 -17.98 -5.81
CA GLY A 108 -4.49 -18.47 -7.18
C GLY A 108 -3.58 -19.63 -7.59
N ALA A 109 -2.47 -19.85 -6.89
CA ALA A 109 -1.51 -20.92 -7.18
C ALA A 109 -1.77 -22.20 -6.35
N VAL A 110 -2.39 -22.07 -5.18
CA VAL A 110 -2.53 -23.15 -4.21
C VAL A 110 -3.99 -23.36 -3.82
N ASN A 111 -4.49 -24.56 -4.06
CA ASN A 111 -5.84 -24.97 -3.68
C ASN A 111 -5.93 -25.23 -2.16
N ASN A 112 -7.14 -25.13 -1.59
CA ASN A 112 -7.39 -25.35 -0.16
C ASN A 112 -6.42 -24.56 0.74
N LEU A 113 -6.16 -23.30 0.41
CA LEU A 113 -5.21 -22.45 1.11
C LEU A 113 -5.87 -21.69 2.27
N PHE A 114 -5.20 -21.74 3.43
CA PHE A 114 -5.38 -20.83 4.55
C PHE A 114 -4.08 -20.06 4.77
N LEU A 115 -4.11 -18.76 4.49
CA LEU A 115 -2.94 -17.90 4.50
C LEU A 115 -3.14 -16.72 5.47
N VAL A 116 -2.18 -16.50 6.35
CA VAL A 116 -2.13 -15.33 7.22
C VAL A 116 -0.82 -14.59 7.02
N ILE A 117 -0.90 -13.34 6.57
CA ILE A 117 0.26 -12.49 6.36
C ILE A 117 0.23 -11.33 7.36
N GLY A 118 1.30 -11.19 8.12
CA GLY A 118 1.60 -10.01 8.92
C GLY A 118 2.51 -9.06 8.14
N ALA A 119 2.31 -7.76 8.29
CA ALA A 119 3.20 -6.73 7.78
C ALA A 119 3.22 -5.55 8.74
N GLU A 120 4.25 -4.72 8.66
CA GLU A 120 4.35 -3.47 9.40
C GLU A 120 4.48 -2.30 8.43
N PHE A 121 3.63 -1.30 8.58
CA PHE A 121 3.65 -0.08 7.77
C PHE A 121 3.78 1.13 8.70
N ASP A 122 4.86 1.89 8.57
CA ASP A 122 5.11 3.11 9.35
C ASP A 122 4.93 2.91 10.88
N GLY A 123 5.43 1.79 11.41
CA GLY A 123 5.30 1.46 12.84
C GLY A 123 3.93 0.91 13.25
N LYS A 124 3.02 0.63 12.30
CA LYS A 124 1.69 0.07 12.57
C LYS A 124 1.58 -1.35 12.01
N PRO A 125 1.16 -2.34 12.83
CA PRO A 125 0.95 -3.69 12.35
C PRO A 125 -0.30 -3.79 11.47
N SER A 126 -0.20 -4.67 10.48
CA SER A 126 -1.29 -5.09 9.61
C SER A 126 -1.32 -6.61 9.52
N LEU A 127 -2.52 -7.18 9.52
CA LEU A 127 -2.78 -8.59 9.30
C LEU A 127 -3.70 -8.74 8.09
N THR A 128 -3.38 -9.70 7.24
CA THR A 128 -4.20 -10.10 6.09
C THR A 128 -4.46 -11.60 6.18
N VAL A 129 -5.73 -11.99 6.15
CA VAL A 129 -6.16 -13.39 6.16
C VAL A 129 -6.84 -13.69 4.83
N VAL A 130 -6.38 -14.74 4.17
CA VAL A 130 -6.91 -15.22 2.89
C VAL A 130 -7.25 -16.69 3.00
N ILE A 131 -8.46 -17.03 2.56
CA ILE A 131 -9.00 -18.38 2.58
C ILE A 131 -9.49 -18.72 1.17
N SER A 132 -9.16 -19.91 0.68
CA SER A 132 -9.70 -20.41 -0.58
C SER A 132 -11.22 -20.57 -0.52
N ASP A 133 -11.89 -20.38 -1.65
CA ASP A 133 -13.36 -20.34 -1.71
C ASP A 133 -13.99 -21.68 -1.31
N GLU A 134 -13.30 -22.78 -1.59
CA GLU A 134 -13.67 -24.14 -1.18
C GLU A 134 -13.71 -24.25 0.34
N LEU A 135 -12.65 -23.81 1.02
CA LEU A 135 -12.57 -23.85 2.48
C LEU A 135 -13.59 -22.94 3.17
N ALA A 136 -13.85 -21.77 2.60
CA ALA A 136 -14.83 -20.84 3.13
C ALA A 136 -16.26 -21.41 3.06
N LYS A 137 -16.57 -22.20 2.02
CA LYS A 137 -17.89 -22.81 1.81
C LYS A 137 -18.06 -24.16 2.50
N GLU A 138 -17.08 -25.04 2.38
CA GLU A 138 -17.17 -26.45 2.81
C GLU A 138 -16.86 -26.62 4.30
N LYS A 139 -15.87 -25.88 4.82
CA LYS A 139 -15.47 -25.94 6.24
C LYS A 139 -16.00 -24.79 7.09
N GLY A 140 -16.79 -23.89 6.49
CA GLY A 140 -17.40 -22.74 7.18
C GLY A 140 -16.38 -21.74 7.74
N LEU A 141 -15.13 -21.77 7.26
CA LEU A 141 -14.09 -20.84 7.70
C LEU A 141 -14.41 -19.42 7.23
N ASN A 142 -14.14 -18.44 8.08
CA ASN A 142 -14.45 -17.04 7.79
C ASN A 142 -13.28 -16.13 8.13
N ALA A 143 -12.60 -15.62 7.10
CA ALA A 143 -11.44 -14.76 7.21
C ALA A 143 -11.72 -13.50 8.04
N SER A 144 -12.93 -12.95 7.95
CA SER A 144 -13.36 -11.76 8.71
C SER A 144 -13.43 -12.04 10.22
N ASN A 145 -13.91 -13.21 10.61
CA ASN A 145 -13.96 -13.60 12.03
C ASN A 145 -12.57 -13.92 12.56
N ILE A 146 -11.78 -14.66 11.78
CA ILE A 146 -10.41 -15.04 12.15
C ILE A 146 -9.53 -13.80 12.31
N VAL A 147 -9.55 -12.88 11.33
CA VAL A 147 -8.72 -11.68 11.40
C VAL A 147 -9.11 -10.79 12.58
N ARG A 148 -10.41 -10.71 12.93
CA ARG A 148 -10.88 -9.95 14.09
C ARG A 148 -10.38 -10.53 15.40
N ASP A 149 -10.29 -11.86 15.49
CA ASP A 149 -9.76 -12.49 16.67
C ASP A 149 -8.24 -12.28 16.78
N LEU A 150 -7.50 -12.55 15.71
CA LEU A 150 -6.06 -12.30 15.61
C LEU A 150 -5.68 -10.82 15.84
N ALA A 151 -6.54 -9.89 15.41
CA ALA A 151 -6.32 -8.46 15.59
C ALA A 151 -6.22 -8.04 17.06
N LYS A 152 -6.80 -8.81 17.99
CA LYS A 152 -6.72 -8.51 19.43
C LYS A 152 -5.27 -8.51 19.93
N ASP A 153 -4.41 -9.37 19.38
CA ASP A 153 -3.00 -9.46 19.78
C ASP A 153 -2.19 -8.22 19.39
N ILE A 154 -2.56 -7.61 18.27
CA ILE A 154 -1.97 -6.35 17.80
C ILE A 154 -2.70 -5.10 18.32
N GLN A 155 -3.62 -5.27 19.28
CA GLN A 155 -4.49 -4.20 19.82
C GLN A 155 -5.25 -3.46 18.72
N GLY A 156 -5.78 -4.24 17.79
CA GLY A 156 -6.34 -3.78 16.54
C GLY A 156 -7.78 -4.22 16.31
N GLY A 157 -8.26 -3.86 15.13
CA GLY A 157 -9.57 -4.23 14.63
C GLY A 157 -9.52 -4.38 13.12
N GLY A 158 -10.46 -5.16 12.59
CA GLY A 158 -10.48 -5.47 11.16
C GLY A 158 -11.81 -6.00 10.67
N GLY A 159 -11.81 -6.32 9.38
CA GLY A 159 -12.96 -6.87 8.68
C GLY A 159 -12.66 -7.12 7.22
N GLY A 160 -13.66 -7.66 6.55
CA GLY A 160 -13.57 -7.98 5.13
C GLY A 160 -14.62 -9.02 4.74
N GLN A 161 -14.36 -9.65 3.61
CA GLN A 161 -15.17 -10.70 3.05
C GLN A 161 -14.82 -12.05 3.72
N PRO A 162 -15.71 -13.06 3.64
CA PRO A 162 -15.45 -14.38 4.23
C PRO A 162 -14.17 -15.07 3.75
N PHE A 163 -13.70 -14.75 2.54
CA PHE A 163 -12.50 -15.34 1.94
C PHE A 163 -11.26 -14.42 1.98
N PHE A 164 -11.44 -13.13 2.32
CA PHE A 164 -10.37 -12.14 2.37
C PHE A 164 -10.69 -11.06 3.39
N ALA A 165 -9.85 -10.89 4.39
CA ALA A 165 -10.04 -9.88 5.40
C ALA A 165 -8.72 -9.29 5.90
N THR A 166 -8.78 -8.04 6.34
CA THR A 166 -7.61 -7.32 6.84
C THR A 166 -7.90 -6.69 8.21
N ALA A 167 -6.86 -6.53 9.01
CA ALA A 167 -6.91 -5.80 10.27
C ALA A 167 -5.67 -4.94 10.44
N GLY A 168 -5.86 -3.78 11.04
CA GLY A 168 -4.77 -2.91 11.49
C GLY A 168 -4.74 -2.83 13.00
N GLY A 169 -3.57 -2.57 13.58
CA GLY A 169 -3.40 -2.44 15.03
C GLY A 169 -2.47 -1.32 15.43
N LYS A 170 -2.14 -1.30 16.73
CA LYS A 170 -1.24 -0.31 17.33
C LYS A 170 0.03 -0.94 17.93
N ASN A 171 0.06 -2.27 18.08
CA ASN A 171 1.14 -2.99 18.74
C ASN A 171 1.88 -3.92 17.76
N PRO A 172 2.98 -3.47 17.12
CA PRO A 172 3.80 -4.30 16.23
C PRO A 172 4.31 -5.59 16.89
N ALA A 173 4.65 -5.54 18.18
CA ALA A 173 5.17 -6.70 18.90
C ALA A 173 4.16 -7.87 18.97
N GLY A 174 2.86 -7.58 18.81
CA GLY A 174 1.79 -8.58 18.76
C GLY A 174 1.74 -9.38 17.45
N LEU A 175 2.41 -8.93 16.37
CA LEU A 175 2.37 -9.61 15.07
C LEU A 175 2.87 -11.05 15.15
N LYS A 176 3.98 -11.27 15.87
CA LYS A 176 4.55 -12.61 16.01
C LYS A 176 3.57 -13.57 16.71
N VAL A 177 2.92 -13.09 17.77
CA VAL A 177 1.91 -13.84 18.51
C VAL A 177 0.71 -14.18 17.62
N ALA A 178 0.21 -13.21 16.85
CA ALA A 178 -0.91 -13.42 15.94
C ALA A 178 -0.60 -14.47 14.84
N ILE A 179 0.62 -14.43 14.29
CA ILE A 179 1.06 -15.37 13.26
C ILE A 179 1.24 -16.79 13.79
N GLU A 180 1.75 -16.94 15.02
CA GLU A 180 1.87 -18.24 15.68
C GLU A 180 0.50 -18.82 16.05
N ARG A 181 -0.44 -17.99 16.52
CA ARG A 181 -1.81 -18.42 16.87
C ARG A 181 -2.68 -18.79 15.66
N ALA A 182 -2.30 -18.34 14.45
CA ALA A 182 -3.08 -18.60 13.24
C ALA A 182 -3.36 -20.10 13.00
N ILE A 183 -2.45 -20.98 13.40
CA ILE A 183 -2.61 -22.44 13.24
C ILE A 183 -3.73 -23.03 14.11
N ASP A 184 -4.07 -22.38 15.23
CA ASP A 184 -5.09 -22.88 16.16
C ASP A 184 -6.50 -22.87 15.57
N PHE A 185 -6.73 -22.08 14.52
CA PHE A 185 -8.01 -22.07 13.77
C PHE A 185 -8.18 -23.26 12.83
N LEU A 186 -7.14 -24.09 12.67
CA LEU A 186 -7.15 -25.30 11.84
C LEU A 186 -7.12 -26.60 12.65
N LYS A 187 -7.08 -26.51 13.98
CA LYS A 187 -7.20 -27.64 14.91
C LYS A 187 -8.67 -27.90 15.24
#